data_AF-A0A151T449-F1
#
_entry.id   AF-A0A151T449-F1
#
_cell.length_a   1.000
_cell.length_b   1.000
_cell.length_c   1.000
_cell.angle_alpha   90.00
_cell.angle_beta   90.00
_cell.angle_gamma   90.00
#
_symmetry.space_group_name_H-M   'P 1'
#
loop_
_entity.id
_entity.type
_entity.pdbx_description
1 polymer ?
#
loop_
_entity_poly.entity_id
_entity_poly.type
_entity_poly.pdbx_seq_one_letter_code
_entity_poly.pdbx_strand_id
1 'polypeptide(L)'
;NSIGDSLTGGGDFGWAFKPSNCMSGGLLSIWRRDKFSVHEIFLGENFIGVAGTSKENNILFSIVNLYAPCDLNRKKELWSSLIQLRVNRGGDVWCFGGDFNAVRSGGERKGVSTHWRDDDMQAFDGFIQEAFLVDLPLHGRKYTWYKSDGSCMSRLDRFLVLDG
;
A
#
# COMPACT_ATOMS: atom_id res chain seq x y z
N ASN A 1 1.50 -4.83 27.10
CA ASN A 1 2.86 -4.41 26.70
C ASN A 1 3.68 -5.61 26.24
N SER A 2 3.44 -6.19 25.05
CA SER A 2 4.28 -7.34 24.63
C SER A 2 4.36 -7.68 23.14
N ILE A 3 3.75 -6.92 22.21
CA ILE A 3 3.95 -7.14 20.76
C ILE A 3 4.88 -6.09 20.14
N GLY A 4 4.83 -4.84 20.63
CA GLY A 4 5.68 -3.76 20.13
C GLY A 4 7.16 -3.93 20.48
N ASP A 5 7.47 -4.32 21.71
CA ASP A 5 8.85 -4.33 22.22
C ASP A 5 9.72 -5.43 21.57
N SER A 6 9.15 -6.58 21.20
CA SER A 6 9.93 -7.67 20.57
C SER A 6 10.24 -7.42 19.09
N LEU A 7 9.41 -6.65 18.39
CA LEU A 7 9.58 -6.37 16.95
C LEU A 7 10.49 -5.17 16.68
N THR A 8 10.73 -4.32 17.68
CA THR A 8 11.24 -2.97 17.45
C THR A 8 12.57 -2.64 18.12
N GLY A 9 13.16 -3.59 18.86
CA GLY A 9 14.48 -3.42 19.46
C GLY A 9 14.54 -2.35 20.56
N GLY A 10 13.41 -2.05 21.22
CA GLY A 10 13.34 -1.16 22.38
C GLY A 10 13.18 0.34 22.07
N GLY A 11 12.83 0.72 20.84
CA GLY A 11 12.48 2.12 20.54
C GLY A 11 11.03 2.48 20.93
N ASP A 12 10.70 3.77 20.91
CA ASP A 12 9.33 4.25 21.15
C ASP A 12 8.50 4.20 19.86
N PHE A 13 7.69 3.15 19.71
CA PHE A 13 6.89 2.89 18.52
C PHE A 13 5.39 2.93 18.77
N GLY A 14 4.69 3.70 17.94
CA GLY A 14 3.25 3.62 17.79
C GLY A 14 2.88 2.55 16.77
N TRP A 15 1.68 1.99 16.92
CA TRP A 15 1.19 0.96 16.03
C TRP A 15 -0.34 1.02 15.95
N ALA A 16 -0.86 0.54 14.83
CA ALA A 16 -2.28 0.36 14.59
C ALA A 16 -2.48 -0.89 13.75
N PHE A 17 -3.54 -1.63 14.01
CA PHE A 17 -3.82 -2.88 13.28
C PHE A 17 -5.27 -2.95 12.86
N LYS A 18 -5.50 -3.60 11.72
CA LYS A 18 -6.81 -4.03 11.25
C LYS A 18 -6.83 -5.56 11.26
N PRO A 19 -7.77 -6.20 12.00
CA PRO A 19 -7.84 -7.65 12.04
C PRO A 19 -8.20 -8.23 10.66
N SER A 20 -7.89 -9.52 10.48
CA SER A 20 -8.30 -10.30 9.32
C SER A 20 -9.82 -10.41 9.25
N ASN A 21 -10.39 -10.20 8.06
CA ASN A 21 -11.78 -10.55 7.78
C ASN A 21 -11.80 -11.85 6.97
N CYS A 22 -12.03 -12.98 7.64
CA CYS A 22 -12.01 -14.31 7.03
C CYS A 22 -10.61 -14.71 6.50
N MET A 23 -10.47 -15.06 5.20
CA MET A 23 -9.18 -15.49 4.61
C MET A 23 -8.29 -14.32 4.15
N SER A 24 -8.75 -13.06 4.21
CA SER A 24 -7.87 -11.91 4.02
C SER A 24 -7.10 -11.67 5.31
N GLY A 25 -5.77 -11.61 5.23
CA GLY A 25 -4.92 -11.40 6.41
C GLY A 25 -5.20 -10.10 7.17
N GLY A 26 -4.50 -9.89 8.29
CA GLY A 26 -4.53 -8.62 9.02
C GLY A 26 -3.54 -7.60 8.45
N LEU A 27 -3.82 -6.32 8.67
CA LEU A 27 -2.89 -5.22 8.36
C LEU A 27 -2.31 -4.65 9.65
N LEU A 28 -1.01 -4.35 9.64
CA LEU A 28 -0.29 -3.73 10.75
C LEU A 28 0.52 -2.55 10.22
N SER A 29 0.30 -1.38 10.80
CA SER A 29 1.11 -0.18 10.56
C SER A 29 1.86 0.17 11.84
N ILE A 30 3.17 0.38 11.74
CA ILE A 30 4.05 0.74 12.84
C ILE A 30 4.82 2.00 12.45
N TRP A 31 4.97 2.93 13.39
CA TRP A 31 5.75 4.14 13.18
C TRP A 31 6.56 4.50 14.43
N ARG A 32 7.60 5.29 14.20
CA ARG A 32 8.45 5.85 15.25
C ARG A 32 7.81 7.11 15.85
N ARG A 33 7.51 7.11 17.14
CA ARG A 33 6.88 8.27 17.81
C ARG A 33 7.81 9.47 17.87
N ASP A 34 9.13 9.26 17.84
CA ASP A 34 10.13 10.33 17.80
C ASP A 34 10.23 11.01 16.43
N LYS A 35 9.73 10.37 15.36
CA LYS A 35 9.76 10.90 13.99
C LYS A 35 8.40 11.34 13.47
N PHE A 36 7.33 10.71 13.92
CA PHE A 36 5.99 10.93 13.38
C PHE A 36 4.96 11.11 14.50
N SER A 37 4.24 12.23 14.47
CA SER A 37 3.13 12.52 15.38
C SER A 37 1.82 12.17 14.70
N VAL A 38 1.17 11.10 15.14
CA VAL A 38 -0.12 10.66 14.59
C VAL A 38 -1.26 11.49 15.16
N HIS A 39 -2.10 12.00 14.27
CA HIS A 39 -3.33 12.74 14.60
C HIS A 39 -4.57 11.86 14.45
N GLU A 40 -4.56 10.97 13.46
CA GLU A 40 -5.71 10.15 13.13
C GLU A 40 -5.28 8.79 12.58
N ILE A 41 -6.05 7.75 12.92
CA ILE A 41 -6.00 6.44 12.26
C ILE A 41 -7.39 6.20 11.67
N PHE A 42 -7.45 5.84 10.40
CA PHE A 42 -8.71 5.57 9.70
C PHE A 42 -8.65 4.21 8.99
N LEU A 43 -9.79 3.55 8.88
CA LEU A 43 -9.90 2.19 8.36
C LEU A 43 -10.78 2.17 7.11
N GLY A 44 -10.38 1.39 6.11
CA GLY A 44 -11.22 0.99 4.99
C GLY A 44 -11.33 -0.53 4.95
N GLU A 45 -12.09 -1.07 3.98
CA GLU A 45 -12.27 -2.52 3.86
C GLU A 45 -10.94 -3.25 3.66
N ASN A 46 -10.05 -2.71 2.84
CA ASN A 46 -8.81 -3.33 2.40
C ASN A 46 -7.55 -2.54 2.79
N PHE A 47 -7.68 -1.57 3.71
CA PHE A 47 -6.55 -0.74 4.13
C PHE A 47 -6.69 -0.20 5.57
N ILE A 48 -5.56 0.21 6.12
CA ILE A 48 -5.44 1.03 7.33
C ILE A 48 -4.59 2.25 7.00
N GLY A 49 -5.12 3.43 7.28
CA GLY A 49 -4.43 4.70 7.08
C GLY A 49 -4.04 5.36 8.39
N VAL A 50 -2.90 6.04 8.37
CA VAL A 50 -2.36 6.81 9.48
C VAL A 50 -2.04 8.20 8.96
N ALA A 51 -2.71 9.21 9.51
CA ALA A 51 -2.46 10.61 9.21
C ALA A 51 -1.75 11.28 10.39
N GLY A 52 -0.77 12.14 10.09
CA GLY A 52 0.07 12.73 11.10
C GLY A 52 1.09 13.71 10.53
N THR A 53 1.82 14.37 11.41
CA THR A 53 2.86 15.33 11.03
C THR A 53 4.24 14.73 11.26
N SER A 54 5.11 14.91 10.27
CA SER A 54 6.54 14.64 10.42
C SER A 54 7.16 15.64 11.37
N LYS A 55 7.87 15.17 12.39
CA LYS A 55 8.53 16.03 13.39
C LYS A 55 9.78 16.72 12.86
N GLU A 56 10.30 16.29 11.71
CA GLU A 56 11.52 16.83 11.12
C GLU A 56 11.27 18.11 10.32
N ASN A 57 10.18 18.14 9.55
CA ASN A 57 9.87 19.22 8.61
C ASN A 57 8.46 19.80 8.77
N ASN A 58 7.69 19.34 9.77
CA ASN A 58 6.32 19.75 10.04
C ASN A 58 5.35 19.57 8.86
N ILE A 59 5.65 18.65 7.95
CA ILE A 59 4.76 18.32 6.82
C ILE A 59 3.69 17.32 7.28
N LEU A 60 2.46 17.56 6.84
CA LEU A 60 1.32 16.67 7.05
C LEU A 60 1.38 15.52 6.05
N PHE A 61 1.40 14.29 6.56
CA PHE A 61 1.46 13.06 5.77
C PHE A 61 0.28 12.16 6.08
N SER A 62 -0.24 11.53 5.04
CA SER A 62 -1.19 10.43 5.12
C SER A 62 -0.57 9.18 4.48
N ILE A 63 -0.33 8.15 5.30
CA ILE A 63 0.23 6.87 4.87
C ILE A 63 -0.87 5.82 4.94
N VAL A 64 -1.13 5.15 3.83
CA VAL A 64 -2.12 4.08 3.71
C VAL A 64 -1.40 2.75 3.48
N ASN A 65 -1.56 1.82 4.41
CA ASN A 65 -1.13 0.43 4.27
C ASN A 65 -2.32 -0.41 3.76
N LEU A 66 -2.20 -1.03 2.59
CA LEU A 66 -3.29 -1.74 1.93
C LEU A 66 -2.94 -3.18 1.54
N TYR A 67 -3.99 -3.99 1.43
CA TYR A 67 -3.94 -5.34 0.86
C TYR A 67 -5.09 -5.48 -0.13
N ALA A 68 -4.81 -5.30 -1.41
CA ALA A 68 -5.83 -5.32 -2.45
C ALA A 68 -6.35 -6.73 -2.72
N PRO A 69 -7.64 -6.89 -3.03
CA PRO A 69 -8.22 -8.19 -3.38
C PRO A 69 -7.67 -8.73 -4.71
N CYS A 70 -7.74 -10.05 -4.92
CA CYS A 70 -7.34 -10.66 -6.19
C CYS A 70 -8.37 -10.46 -7.33
N ASP A 71 -9.61 -10.11 -6.97
CA ASP A 71 -10.72 -9.88 -7.89
C ASP A 71 -10.68 -8.47 -8.50
N LEU A 72 -10.87 -8.37 -9.82
CA LEU A 72 -10.74 -7.13 -10.57
C LEU A 72 -11.79 -6.08 -10.18
N ASN A 73 -13.05 -6.47 -9.97
CA ASN A 73 -14.11 -5.51 -9.64
C ASN A 73 -13.88 -4.92 -8.26
N ARG A 74 -13.52 -5.77 -7.28
CA ARG A 74 -13.18 -5.32 -5.93
C ARG A 74 -11.91 -4.46 -5.90
N LYS A 75 -10.94 -4.69 -6.79
CA LYS A 75 -9.79 -3.79 -6.97
C LYS A 75 -10.24 -2.42 -7.48
N LYS A 76 -11.10 -2.36 -8.50
CA LYS A 76 -11.62 -1.10 -9.03
C LYS A 76 -12.36 -0.30 -7.95
N GLU A 77 -13.19 -0.96 -7.15
CA GLU A 77 -13.85 -0.36 -5.98
C GLU A 77 -12.83 0.21 -4.99
N LEU A 78 -11.77 -0.54 -4.68
CA LEU A 78 -10.68 -0.07 -3.82
C LEU A 78 -9.99 1.15 -4.43
N TRP A 79 -9.62 1.13 -5.70
CA TRP A 79 -8.97 2.27 -6.38
C TRP A 79 -9.83 3.53 -6.33
N SER A 80 -11.12 3.43 -6.67
CA SER A 80 -12.05 4.55 -6.58
C SER A 80 -12.17 5.08 -5.15
N SER A 81 -12.23 4.19 -4.14
CA SER A 81 -12.29 4.59 -2.74
C SER A 81 -11.04 5.34 -2.28
N LEU A 82 -9.84 4.92 -2.73
CA LEU A 82 -8.58 5.59 -2.38
C LEU A 82 -8.43 6.94 -3.06
N ILE A 83 -8.87 7.07 -4.32
CA ILE A 83 -8.92 8.36 -5.03
C ILE A 83 -9.84 9.34 -4.29
N GLN A 84 -11.07 8.91 -3.98
CA GLN A 84 -12.05 9.74 -3.27
C GLN A 84 -11.53 10.14 -1.88
N LEU A 85 -10.95 9.19 -1.14
CA LEU A 85 -10.37 9.45 0.17
C LEU A 85 -9.31 10.56 0.11
N ARG A 86 -8.39 10.48 -0.86
CA ARG A 86 -7.33 11.48 -1.06
C ARG A 86 -7.92 12.85 -1.39
N VAL A 87 -8.83 12.90 -2.37
CA VAL A 87 -9.45 14.14 -2.85
C VAL A 87 -10.25 14.83 -1.73
N ASN A 88 -11.01 14.05 -0.96
CA ASN A 88 -11.86 14.59 0.10
C ASN A 88 -11.07 15.14 1.28
N ARG A 89 -9.90 14.56 1.57
CA ARG A 89 -9.04 15.04 2.66
C ARG A 89 -8.20 16.23 2.22
N GLY A 90 -7.55 16.16 1.05
CA GLY A 90 -6.67 17.21 0.53
C GLY A 90 -5.56 17.62 1.52
N GLY A 91 -4.72 18.59 1.13
CA GLY A 91 -3.76 19.25 2.04
C GLY A 91 -2.53 18.45 2.49
N ASP A 92 -2.61 17.11 2.46
CA ASP A 92 -1.54 16.21 2.90
C ASP A 92 -0.67 15.72 1.73
N VAL A 93 0.56 15.32 2.04
CA VAL A 93 1.35 14.43 1.16
C VAL A 93 0.90 12.99 1.39
N TRP A 94 0.60 12.26 0.31
CA TRP A 94 0.07 10.90 0.36
C TRP A 94 1.10 9.84 -0.01
N CYS A 95 1.07 8.73 0.71
CA CYS A 95 1.80 7.50 0.37
C CYS A 95 0.88 6.29 0.52
N PHE A 96 0.65 5.56 -0.56
CA PHE A 96 -0.06 4.28 -0.57
C PHE A 96 0.96 3.15 -0.69
N GLY A 97 1.02 2.27 0.30
CA GLY A 97 1.96 1.17 0.35
C GLY A 97 1.31 -0.15 0.70
N GLY A 98 1.90 -1.25 0.28
CA GLY A 98 1.44 -2.60 0.59
C GLY A 98 1.36 -3.50 -0.64
N ASP A 99 0.50 -4.52 -0.57
CA ASP A 99 0.29 -5.49 -1.64
C ASP A 99 -0.89 -5.06 -2.50
N PHE A 100 -0.60 -4.65 -3.74
CA PHE A 100 -1.60 -4.19 -4.69
C PHE A 100 -2.25 -5.33 -5.47
N ASN A 101 -1.73 -6.56 -5.34
CA ASN A 101 -2.13 -7.72 -6.14
C ASN A 101 -2.22 -7.46 -7.66
N ALA A 102 -1.55 -6.40 -8.14
CA ALA A 102 -1.66 -5.88 -9.50
C ALA A 102 -0.26 -5.60 -10.08
N VAL A 103 -0.17 -5.78 -11.40
CA VAL A 103 1.02 -5.46 -12.19
C VAL A 103 0.69 -4.30 -13.13
N ARG A 104 1.68 -3.46 -13.44
CA ARG A 104 1.52 -2.33 -14.37
C ARG A 104 1.78 -2.74 -15.82
N SER A 105 2.68 -3.71 -16.00
CA SER A 105 3.03 -4.20 -17.33
C SER A 105 3.40 -5.68 -17.31
N GLY A 106 3.38 -6.32 -18.49
CA GLY A 106 3.80 -7.70 -18.63
C GLY A 106 5.24 -7.97 -18.17
N GLY A 107 6.12 -6.96 -18.21
CA GLY A 107 7.51 -7.06 -17.75
C GLY A 107 7.67 -7.20 -16.23
N GLU A 108 6.61 -6.94 -15.45
CA GLU A 108 6.57 -7.13 -14.00
C GLU A 108 6.12 -8.53 -13.58
N ARG A 109 5.90 -9.44 -14.55
CA ARG A 109 5.56 -10.84 -14.33
C ARG A 109 6.44 -11.75 -15.18
N LYS A 110 6.73 -12.95 -14.68
CA LYS A 110 7.39 -14.02 -15.44
C LYS A 110 6.67 -15.33 -15.21
N GLY A 111 6.57 -16.17 -16.26
CA GLY A 111 6.16 -17.57 -16.17
C GLY A 111 4.67 -17.89 -16.34
N VAL A 112 3.80 -16.88 -16.51
CA VAL A 112 2.37 -17.07 -16.83
C VAL A 112 1.99 -16.07 -17.93
N SER A 113 1.16 -16.48 -18.89
CA SER A 113 0.67 -15.60 -19.97
C SER A 113 -0.07 -14.38 -19.39
N THR A 114 0.27 -13.19 -19.90
CA THR A 114 -0.29 -11.90 -19.47
C THR A 114 -1.55 -11.50 -20.22
N HIS A 115 -1.87 -12.16 -21.35
CA HIS A 115 -2.93 -11.78 -22.29
C HIS A 115 -4.34 -11.71 -21.68
N TRP A 116 -4.57 -12.32 -20.51
CA TRP A 116 -5.88 -12.37 -19.85
C TRP A 116 -6.05 -11.32 -18.75
N ARG A 117 -5.11 -10.39 -18.59
CA ARG A 117 -5.09 -9.41 -17.48
C ARG A 117 -4.88 -7.96 -17.93
N ASP A 118 -5.08 -7.67 -19.21
CA ASP A 118 -4.93 -6.31 -19.72
C ASP A 118 -5.84 -5.30 -19.00
N ASP A 119 -7.08 -5.71 -18.69
CA ASP A 119 -8.02 -4.89 -17.92
C ASP A 119 -7.55 -4.61 -16.48
N ASP A 120 -6.84 -5.56 -15.84
CA ASP A 120 -6.29 -5.40 -14.49
C ASP A 120 -5.13 -4.40 -14.51
N MET A 121 -4.24 -4.51 -15.51
CA MET A 121 -3.14 -3.58 -15.71
C MET A 121 -3.63 -2.17 -16.02
N GLN A 122 -4.60 -2.05 -16.94
CA GLN A 122 -5.20 -0.76 -17.30
C GLN A 122 -5.92 -0.10 -16.11
N ALA A 123 -6.68 -0.87 -15.33
CA ALA A 123 -7.34 -0.34 -14.15
C ALA A 123 -6.33 0.15 -13.10
N PHE A 124 -5.23 -0.58 -12.91
CA PHE A 124 -4.20 -0.19 -11.95
C PHE A 124 -3.38 1.02 -12.41
N ASP A 125 -3.00 1.07 -13.69
CA ASP A 125 -2.32 2.25 -14.25
C ASP A 125 -3.23 3.48 -14.27
N GLY A 126 -4.52 3.30 -14.59
CA GLY A 126 -5.52 4.37 -14.51
C GLY A 126 -5.64 4.94 -13.10
N PHE A 127 -5.66 4.08 -12.08
CA PHE A 127 -5.62 4.49 -10.67
C PHE A 127 -4.39 5.35 -10.36
N ILE A 128 -3.20 4.90 -10.77
CA ILE A 128 -1.94 5.63 -10.53
C ILE A 128 -1.99 7.02 -11.18
N GLN A 129 -2.48 7.10 -12.42
CA GLN A 129 -2.57 8.36 -13.16
C GLN A 129 -3.62 9.31 -12.56
N GLU A 130 -4.83 8.82 -12.29
CA GLU A 130 -5.93 9.63 -11.75
C GLU A 130 -5.64 10.13 -10.32
N ALA A 131 -4.94 9.33 -9.53
CA ALA A 131 -4.49 9.71 -8.20
C ALA A 131 -3.20 10.55 -8.19
N PHE A 132 -2.64 10.90 -9.36
CA PHE A 132 -1.37 11.63 -9.51
C PHE A 132 -0.22 11.01 -8.68
N LEU A 133 -0.06 9.69 -8.81
CA LEU A 133 0.91 8.92 -8.03
C LEU A 133 2.14 8.56 -8.85
N VAL A 134 3.28 8.54 -8.18
CA VAL A 134 4.56 8.04 -8.67
C VAL A 134 4.85 6.69 -8.03
N ASP A 135 5.11 5.67 -8.87
CA ASP A 135 5.56 4.35 -8.43
C ASP A 135 7.06 4.38 -8.13
N LEU A 136 7.41 4.23 -6.85
CA LEU A 136 8.81 4.26 -6.43
C LEU A 136 9.57 3.03 -6.96
N PRO A 137 10.78 3.22 -7.51
CA PRO A 137 11.55 2.11 -8.07
C PRO A 137 11.98 1.13 -6.98
N LEU A 138 11.92 -0.17 -7.30
CA LEU A 138 12.54 -1.19 -6.47
C LEU A 138 14.05 -1.09 -6.57
N HIS A 139 14.71 -1.11 -5.41
CA HIS A 139 16.15 -1.31 -5.33
C HIS A 139 16.42 -2.78 -5.02
N GLY A 140 17.18 -3.46 -5.87
CA GLY A 140 17.52 -4.88 -5.71
C GLY A 140 16.63 -5.83 -6.52
N ARG A 141 15.84 -6.68 -5.85
CA ARG A 141 15.04 -7.72 -6.53
C ARG A 141 13.91 -7.09 -7.32
N LYS A 142 13.72 -7.55 -8.57
CA LYS A 142 12.66 -7.06 -9.47
C LYS A 142 11.25 -7.51 -9.10
N TYR A 143 11.11 -8.65 -8.42
CA TYR A 143 9.84 -9.26 -8.05
C TYR A 143 9.71 -9.36 -6.53
N THR A 144 8.48 -9.21 -6.04
CA THR A 144 8.16 -9.22 -4.61
C THR A 144 7.37 -10.47 -4.20
N TRP A 145 6.74 -11.12 -5.17
CA TRP A 145 6.03 -12.38 -5.00
C TRP A 145 6.61 -13.48 -5.89
N TYR A 146 6.70 -14.69 -5.33
CA TYR A 146 7.18 -15.90 -6.00
C TYR A 146 6.23 -17.05 -5.70
N LYS A 147 5.84 -17.79 -6.74
CA LYS A 147 5.15 -19.07 -6.57
C LYS A 147 6.12 -20.07 -5.93
N SER A 148 5.60 -20.96 -5.07
CA SER A 148 6.42 -21.93 -4.32
C SER A 148 7.26 -22.86 -5.19
N ASP A 149 6.79 -23.17 -6.39
CA ASP A 149 7.50 -24.00 -7.38
C ASP A 149 8.48 -23.19 -8.26
N GLY A 150 8.60 -21.88 -8.04
CA GLY A 150 9.46 -20.98 -8.81
C GLY A 150 8.99 -20.72 -10.25
N SER A 151 7.86 -21.30 -10.66
CA SER A 151 7.37 -21.20 -12.05
C SER A 151 6.85 -19.80 -12.39
N CYS A 152 6.40 -19.03 -11.40
CA CYS A 152 5.88 -17.68 -11.60
C CYS A 152 6.41 -16.70 -10.55
N MET A 153 6.65 -15.47 -10.97
CA MET A 153 7.04 -14.36 -10.11
C MET A 153 6.38 -13.07 -10.58
N SER A 154 6.10 -12.17 -9.65
CA SER A 154 5.41 -10.89 -9.92
C SER A 154 5.86 -9.80 -8.97
N ARG A 155 5.85 -8.55 -9.42
CA ARG A 155 5.95 -7.38 -8.55
C ARG A 155 4.53 -6.99 -8.14
N LEU A 156 4.17 -7.21 -6.88
CA LEU A 156 2.84 -6.90 -6.34
C LEU A 156 2.92 -5.84 -5.24
N ASP A 157 4.02 -5.82 -4.49
CA ASP A 157 4.25 -4.91 -3.38
C ASP A 157 4.92 -3.62 -3.85
N ARG A 158 4.37 -2.47 -3.45
CA ARG A 158 4.80 -1.14 -3.93
C ARG A 158 4.62 -0.07 -2.86
N PHE A 159 5.29 1.06 -3.08
CA PHE A 159 4.97 2.34 -2.48
C PHE A 159 4.70 3.33 -3.60
N LEU A 160 3.50 3.90 -3.59
CA LEU A 160 3.04 4.91 -4.53
C LEU A 160 2.91 6.23 -3.77
N VAL A 161 3.62 7.27 -4.21
CA VAL A 161 3.65 8.57 -3.53
C VAL A 161 3.00 9.64 -4.40
N LEU A 162 2.35 10.62 -3.78
CA LEU A 162 1.82 11.77 -4.50
C LEU A 162 2.95 12.51 -5.23
N ASP A 163 2.73 12.82 -6.51
CA ASP A 163 3.63 13.69 -7.27
C ASP A 163 3.49 15.15 -6.78
N GLY A 164 4.64 15.79 -6.52
CA GLY A 164 4.76 17.03 -5.73
C GLY A 164 4.24 18.29 -6.40
#